data_AF-A0A4Q5PVF3-F1
#
_entry.id   AF-A0A4Q5PVF3-F1
#
_cell.length_a   1.000
_cell.length_b   1.000
_cell.length_c   1.000
_cell.angle_alpha   90.00
_cell.angle_beta   90.00
_cell.angle_gamma   90.00
#
_symmetry.space_group_name_H-M   'P 1'
#
loop_
_entity.id
_entity.type
_entity.pdbx_description
1 polymer ?
#
loop_
_entity_poly.entity_id
_entity_poly.type
_entity_poly.pdbx_seq_one_letter_code
_entity_poly.pdbx_strand_id
1 'polypeptide(L)'
;MTKIRCFTEMGMGVDVHGRDVTKAAKRAVSDAIRHSSVGFFRMVGKTPHDMIVDVTVAVPYPDDVDTDAVAKELPYGTVTV
;
A
#
# COMPACT_ATOMS: atom_id res chain seq x y z
N MET A 1 -17.29 -9.09 -0.89
CA MET A 1 -17.34 -9.65 -2.26
C MET A 1 -16.01 -10.31 -2.57
N THR A 2 -16.02 -11.42 -3.31
CA THR A 2 -14.79 -12.07 -3.78
C THR A 2 -14.14 -11.20 -4.86
N LYS A 3 -12.88 -10.78 -4.64
CA LYS A 3 -12.07 -10.02 -5.60
C LYS A 3 -11.12 -10.98 -6.34
N ILE A 4 -10.84 -10.71 -7.61
CA ILE A 4 -9.76 -11.40 -8.34
C ILE A 4 -8.48 -10.57 -8.17
N ARG A 5 -7.43 -11.17 -7.63
CA ARG A 5 -6.14 -10.50 -7.46
C ARG A 5 -5.41 -10.40 -8.79
N CYS A 6 -5.14 -9.18 -9.25
CA CYS A 6 -4.39 -8.95 -10.48
C CYS A 6 -2.88 -9.05 -10.27
N PHE A 7 -2.36 -8.46 -9.18
CA PHE A 7 -0.94 -8.47 -8.84
C PHE A 7 -0.73 -8.26 -7.33
N THR A 8 0.51 -8.39 -6.88
CA THR A 8 0.94 -8.06 -5.51
C THR A 8 2.32 -7.44 -5.57
N GLU A 9 2.45 -6.27 -4.97
CA GLU A 9 3.73 -5.59 -4.76
C GLU A 9 4.10 -5.73 -3.28
N MET A 10 5.39 -5.92 -3.01
CA MET A 10 5.90 -6.13 -1.66
C MET A 10 7.10 -5.19 -1.44
N GLY A 11 7.19 -4.65 -0.23
CA GLY A 11 8.24 -3.72 0.15
C GLY A 11 8.52 -3.80 1.64
N MET A 12 9.64 -3.19 2.05
CA MET A 12 10.06 -3.15 3.44
C MET A 12 10.33 -1.71 3.88
N GLY A 13 9.96 -1.41 5.12
CA GLY A 13 10.21 -0.12 5.75
C GLY A 13 10.73 -0.30 7.16
N VAL A 14 11.68 0.55 7.55
CA VAL A 14 12.33 0.50 8.87
C VAL A 14 12.31 1.89 9.47
N ASP A 15 12.00 2.00 10.75
CA ASP A 15 12.29 3.17 11.57
C ASP A 15 13.33 2.81 12.64
N VAL A 16 14.58 3.24 12.43
CA VAL A 16 15.74 2.84 13.25
C VAL A 16 15.91 3.65 14.54
N HIS A 17 15.18 4.75 14.69
CA HIS A 17 15.40 5.71 15.79
C HIS A 17 14.12 6.11 16.54
N GLY A 18 12.98 6.18 15.85
CA GLY A 18 11.84 7.00 16.28
C GLY A 18 10.73 6.29 17.03
N ARG A 19 10.82 4.96 17.23
CA ARG A 19 9.72 4.15 17.80
C ARG A 19 8.39 4.40 17.07
N ASP A 20 8.46 4.76 15.79
CA ASP A 20 7.32 5.18 14.99
C ASP A 20 6.98 4.06 14.00
N VAL A 21 6.03 3.22 14.41
CA VAL A 21 5.55 2.08 13.63
C VAL A 21 4.81 2.52 12.37
N THR A 22 4.15 3.69 12.42
CA THR A 22 3.48 4.30 11.25
C THR A 22 4.51 4.67 10.19
N LYS A 23 5.61 5.31 10.57
CA LYS A 23 6.69 5.66 9.64
C LYS A 23 7.34 4.45 9.02
N ALA A 24 7.52 3.36 9.77
CA ALA A 24 8.00 2.09 9.22
C ALA A 24 7.00 1.53 8.19
N ALA A 25 5.71 1.49 8.52
CA ALA A 25 4.64 1.04 7.63
C ALA A 25 4.56 1.87 6.33
N LYS A 26 4.58 3.19 6.43
CA LYS A 26 4.58 4.11 5.28
C LYS A 26 5.78 3.86 4.35
N ARG A 27 6.97 3.67 4.92
CA ARG A 27 8.18 3.34 4.16
C ARG A 27 8.04 2.01 3.43
N ALA A 28 7.39 1.01 4.03
CA ALA A 28 7.15 -0.29 3.40
C ALA A 28 6.21 -0.16 2.19
N VAL A 29 5.12 0.60 2.32
CA VAL A 29 4.19 0.86 1.20
C VAL A 29 4.88 1.65 0.09
N SER A 30 5.60 2.72 0.43
CA SER A 30 6.38 3.50 -0.54
C SER A 30 7.43 2.65 -1.26
N ASP A 31 8.11 1.76 -0.54
CA ASP A 31 9.05 0.81 -1.12
C ASP A 31 8.37 -0.18 -2.06
N ALA A 32 7.20 -0.70 -1.69
CA ALA A 32 6.47 -1.67 -2.52
C ALA A 32 6.14 -1.13 -3.92
N ILE A 33 5.70 0.14 -4.01
CA ILE A 33 5.14 0.69 -5.26
C ILE A 33 6.14 1.46 -6.13
N ARG A 34 7.32 1.83 -5.63
CA ARG A 34 8.22 2.77 -6.33
C ARG A 34 9.11 2.14 -7.40
N HIS A 35 9.21 0.81 -7.43
CA HIS A 35 10.10 0.09 -8.36
C HIS A 35 9.39 -0.40 -9.62
N SER A 36 8.08 -0.23 -9.71
CA SER A 36 7.25 -0.71 -10.82
C SER A 36 6.29 0.37 -11.30
N SER A 37 5.74 0.17 -12.49
CA SER A 37 4.66 1.00 -13.02
C SER A 37 3.57 0.08 -13.59
N VAL A 38 2.35 0.25 -13.10
CA VAL A 38 1.21 -0.56 -13.53
C VAL A 38 0.50 0.16 -14.68
N GLY A 39 0.50 -0.45 -15.88
CA GLY A 39 -0.02 0.19 -17.10
C GLY A 39 -1.22 -0.49 -17.75
N PHE A 40 -1.66 -1.65 -17.26
CA PHE A 40 -2.63 -2.51 -17.98
C PHE A 40 -4.10 -2.09 -17.85
N PHE A 41 -4.42 -1.03 -17.08
CA PHE A 41 -5.82 -0.61 -16.80
C PHE A 41 -6.65 -0.39 -18.08
N ARG A 42 -6.03 0.19 -19.11
CA ARG A 42 -6.71 0.46 -20.40
C ARG A 42 -7.13 -0.81 -21.13
N MET A 43 -6.39 -1.91 -20.96
CA MET A 43 -6.71 -3.20 -21.60
C MET A 43 -8.00 -3.82 -21.04
N VAL A 44 -8.39 -3.46 -19.81
CA VAL A 44 -9.60 -3.94 -19.14
C VAL A 44 -10.70 -2.87 -19.06
N GLY A 45 -10.57 -1.76 -19.81
CA GLY A 45 -11.55 -0.68 -19.84
C GLY A 45 -11.68 0.09 -18.52
N LYS A 46 -10.58 0.23 -17.76
CA LYS A 46 -10.52 0.90 -16.45
C LYS A 46 -9.44 1.97 -16.40
N THR A 47 -9.46 2.75 -15.32
CA THR A 47 -8.46 3.77 -14.96
C THR A 47 -7.73 3.38 -13.67
N PRO A 48 -6.57 4.00 -13.34
CA PRO A 48 -5.92 3.79 -12.05
C PRO A 48 -6.80 4.10 -10.83
N HIS A 49 -7.77 5.02 -10.97
CA HIS A 49 -8.69 5.38 -9.88
C HIS A 49 -9.72 4.28 -9.58
N ASP A 50 -9.95 3.35 -10.52
CA ASP A 50 -10.85 2.21 -10.33
C ASP A 50 -10.19 1.05 -9.56
N MET A 51 -8.91 1.17 -9.21
CA MET A 51 -8.20 0.15 -8.45
C MET A 51 -8.83 -0.07 -7.07
N ILE A 52 -8.95 -1.33 -6.67
CA ILE A 52 -9.20 -1.69 -5.28
C ILE A 52 -7.88 -2.18 -4.72
N VAL A 53 -7.38 -1.54 -3.67
CA VAL A 53 -6.07 -1.82 -3.08
C VAL A 53 -6.26 -2.27 -1.65
N ASP A 54 -5.93 -3.53 -1.40
CA ASP A 54 -5.85 -4.08 -0.05
C ASP A 54 -4.37 -4.06 0.36
N VAL A 55 -4.02 -3.19 1.29
CA VAL A 55 -2.70 -3.12 1.91
C VAL A 55 -2.69 -4.05 3.11
N THR A 56 -1.60 -4.77 3.31
CA THR A 56 -1.40 -5.58 4.50
C THR A 56 -0.02 -5.27 5.04
N VAL A 57 0.05 -4.81 6.27
CA VAL A 57 1.31 -4.45 6.93
C VAL A 57 1.52 -5.33 8.14
N ALA A 58 2.71 -5.92 8.24
CA ALA A 58 3.18 -6.56 9.45
C ALA A 58 4.27 -5.69 10.09
N VAL A 59 4.03 -5.23 11.32
CA VAL A 59 4.94 -4.36 12.09
C VAL A 59 4.76 -4.66 13.58
N PRO A 60 5.78 -4.44 14.44
CA PRO A 60 5.56 -4.45 15.89
C PRO A 60 4.49 -3.44 16.30
N TYR A 61 3.75 -3.74 17.36
CA TYR A 61 2.66 -2.88 17.88
C TYR A 61 1.67 -2.44 16.78
N PRO A 62 1.01 -3.39 16.09
CA PRO A 62 0.18 -3.08 14.92
C PRO A 62 -1.00 -2.14 15.25
N ASP A 63 -1.49 -2.15 16.49
CA ASP A 63 -2.58 -1.28 16.93
C ASP A 63 -2.18 0.21 17.00
N ASP A 64 -0.87 0.52 17.00
CA ASP A 64 -0.33 1.89 17.05
C ASP A 64 -0.12 2.50 15.64
N VAL A 65 -0.50 1.79 14.57
CA VAL A 65 -0.35 2.25 13.19
C VAL A 65 -1.49 3.19 12.82
N ASP A 66 -1.15 4.40 12.37
CA ASP A 66 -2.09 5.31 11.70
C ASP A 66 -2.34 4.81 10.26
N THR A 67 -3.40 4.01 10.11
CA THR A 67 -3.81 3.39 8.85
C THR A 67 -4.22 4.43 7.80
N ASP A 68 -4.78 5.57 8.20
CA ASP A 68 -5.12 6.66 7.30
C ASP A 68 -3.86 7.32 6.72
N ALA A 69 -2.81 7.48 7.54
CA ALA A 69 -1.51 7.99 7.07
C ALA A 69 -0.80 7.00 6.14
N VAL A 70 -0.95 5.69 6.36
CA VAL A 70 -0.44 4.65 5.45
C VAL A 70 -1.21 4.65 4.13
N ALA A 71 -2.54 4.75 4.17
CA ALA A 71 -3.37 4.75 2.97
C ALA A 71 -3.02 5.92 2.01
N LYS A 72 -2.64 7.08 2.56
CA LYS A 72 -2.23 8.27 1.79
C LYS A 72 -0.93 8.12 1.01
N GLU A 73 -0.13 7.07 1.25
CA GLU A 73 1.07 6.79 0.45
C GLU A 73 0.73 6.25 -0.95
N LEU A 74 -0.49 5.74 -1.15
CA LEU A 74 -0.94 5.23 -2.44
C LEU A 74 -1.57 6.36 -3.27
N PRO A 75 -1.12 6.59 -4.51
CA PRO A 75 -1.57 7.73 -5.31
C PRO A 75 -2.98 7.59 -5.90
N TYR A 76 -3.48 6.35 -6.04
CA TYR A 76 -4.75 6.05 -6.71
C TYR A 76 -5.48 4.88 -6.06
N GLY A 77 -6.76 4.75 -6.41
CA GLY A 77 -7.61 3.62 -6.01
C GLY A 77 -8.37 3.84 -4.72
N THR A 78 -9.24 2.87 -4.40
CA THR A 78 -9.91 2.74 -3.11
C THR A 78 -9.07 1.84 -2.23
N VAL A 79 -8.48 2.43 -1.18
CA VAL A 79 -7.50 1.77 -0.32
C VAL A 79 -8.16 1.27 0.96
N THR A 80 -7.77 0.07 1.38
CA THR A 80 -8.02 -0.49 2.71
C THR A 80 -6.69 -0.98 3.25
N VAL A 81 -6.34 -0.61 4.49
CA VAL A 81 -5.09 -0.99 5.17
C VAL A 81 -5.41 -1.91 6.33
#